data_AF-A0A4S3JHU8-F1
#
_entry.id   AF-A0A4S3JHU8-F1
#
_cell.length_a   1.000
_cell.length_b   1.000
_cell.length_c   1.000
_cell.angle_alpha   90.00
_cell.angle_beta   90.00
_cell.angle_gamma   90.00
#
_symmetry.space_group_name_H-M   'P 1'
#
loop_
_entity.id
_entity.type
_entity.pdbx_description
1 polymer ?
#
loop_
_entity_poly.entity_id
_entity_poly.type
_entity_poly.pdbx_seq_one_letter_code
_entity_poly.pdbx_strand_id
1 'polypeptide(L)'
;MSSYFLHMDNQIFPEPEKFNPDRWILADERGERLFKFIGSFTKGSRICLGIHLAYAEIYLALAAIVRRFDIELYETTAEDIRFTRDLLGPRSEKGVWKVQARVTNMISK
;
A
#
# COMPACT_ATOMS: atom_id res chain seq x y z
N MET A 1 9.87 11.36 11.74
CA MET A 1 9.04 10.22 12.18
C MET A 1 8.87 9.29 10.99
N SER A 2 9.35 8.05 11.06
CA SER A 2 9.22 7.11 9.94
C SER A 2 7.75 6.74 9.77
N SER A 3 7.21 6.90 8.55
CA SER A 3 5.82 6.55 8.22
C SER A 3 5.54 5.08 8.51
N TYR A 4 6.54 4.22 8.37
CA TYR A 4 6.46 2.80 8.68
C TYR A 4 6.01 2.54 10.12
N PHE A 5 6.67 3.13 11.13
CA PHE A 5 6.31 2.89 12.53
C PHE A 5 4.90 3.40 12.86
N LEU A 6 4.46 4.50 12.25
CA LEU A 6 3.09 4.98 12.41
C LEU A 6 2.06 4.02 11.81
N HIS A 7 2.35 3.44 10.65
CA HIS A 7 1.44 2.50 9.97
C HIS A 7 1.45 1.11 10.60
N MET A 8 2.51 0.77 11.33
CA MET A 8 2.68 -0.49 12.06
C MET A 8 2.31 -0.41 13.55
N ASP A 9 1.81 0.74 14.01
CA ASP A 9 1.33 0.90 15.38
C ASP A 9 0.00 0.17 15.58
N ASN A 10 -0.01 -0.88 16.41
CA ASN A 10 -1.18 -1.69 16.69
C ASN A 10 -2.29 -0.95 17.45
N GLN A 11 -1.97 0.16 18.12
CA GLN A 11 -2.95 0.98 18.84
C GLN A 11 -3.77 1.83 17.87
N ILE A 12 -3.18 2.18 16.73
CA ILE A 12 -3.82 2.96 15.67
C ILE A 12 -4.44 2.03 14.64
N PHE A 13 -3.70 1.01 14.22
CA PHE A 13 -4.07 0.04 13.19
C PHE A 13 -4.01 -1.37 13.78
N PRO A 14 -5.10 -1.90 14.35
CA PRO A 14 -5.15 -3.30 14.77
C PRO A 14 -4.79 -4.23 13.61
N GLU A 15 -4.00 -5.27 13.89
CA GLU A 15 -3.43 -6.18 12.89
C GLU A 15 -2.80 -5.42 11.70
N PRO A 16 -1.76 -4.59 11.91
CA PRO A 16 -1.28 -3.68 10.87
C PRO A 16 -0.62 -4.39 9.68
N GLU A 17 -0.11 -5.60 9.90
CA GLU A 17 0.48 -6.45 8.85
C GLU A 17 -0.58 -7.09 7.93
N LYS A 18 -1.85 -7.09 8.35
CA LYS A 18 -2.96 -7.68 7.58
C LYS A 18 -3.52 -6.68 6.59
N PHE A 19 -3.50 -7.03 5.31
CA PHE A 19 -4.21 -6.29 4.28
C PHE A 19 -5.73 -6.42 4.47
N ASN A 20 -6.31 -5.43 5.14
CA ASN A 20 -7.73 -5.35 5.44
C ASN A 20 -8.28 -3.99 4.97
N PRO A 21 -8.86 -3.90 3.75
CA PRO A 21 -9.47 -2.68 3.25
C PRO A 21 -10.70 -2.23 4.04
N ASP A 22 -11.47 -3.15 4.60
CA ASP A 22 -12.72 -2.86 5.31
C ASP A 22 -12.49 -1.99 6.55
N ARG A 23 -11.26 -1.95 7.09
CA ARG A 23 -10.90 -1.08 8.21
C ARG A 23 -11.23 0.39 7.95
N TRP A 24 -11.14 0.84 6.69
CA TRP A 24 -11.41 2.22 6.32
C TRP A 24 -12.91 2.53 6.28
N ILE A 25 -13.70 1.58 5.79
CA ILE A 25 -15.16 1.69 5.70
C ILE A 25 -15.75 1.69 7.12
N LEU A 26 -15.36 0.71 7.93
CA LEU A 26 -15.84 0.58 9.30
C LEU A 26 -15.39 1.74 10.20
N ALA A 27 -14.21 2.32 9.96
CA ALA A 27 -13.76 3.51 10.69
C ALA A 27 -14.66 4.72 10.39
N ASP A 28 -15.02 4.92 9.12
CA ASP A 28 -15.93 6.01 8.72
C ASP A 28 -17.32 5.85 9.36
N GLU A 29 -17.87 4.63 9.34
CA GLU A 29 -19.15 4.31 9.99
C GLU A 29 -19.14 4.60 11.51
N ARG A 30 -17.99 4.41 12.17
CA ARG A 30 -17.80 4.73 13.60
C ARG A 30 -17.44 6.19 13.87
N GLY A 31 -17.27 7.01 12.83
CA GLY A 31 -16.82 8.41 12.96
C GLY A 31 -15.33 8.55 13.33
N GLU A 32 -14.54 7.49 13.17
CA GLU A 32 -13.12 7.49 13.43
C GLU A 32 -12.34 8.10 12.27
N ARG A 33 -11.58 9.16 12.53
CA ARG A 33 -10.78 9.86 11.50
C ARG A 33 -9.45 9.13 11.22
N LEU A 34 -9.50 7.86 10.84
CA LEU A 34 -8.31 7.01 10.69
C LEU A 34 -7.31 7.56 9.64
N PHE A 35 -7.80 8.22 8.58
CA PHE A 35 -6.98 8.91 7.57
C PHE A 35 -6.04 9.97 8.16
N LYS A 36 -6.32 10.50 9.36
CA LYS A 36 -5.41 11.43 10.03
C LYS A 36 -4.07 10.80 10.41
N PHE A 37 -3.98 9.47 10.45
CA PHE A 37 -2.75 8.73 10.75
C PHE A 37 -2.04 8.19 9.50
N ILE A 38 -2.59 8.41 8.30
CA ILE A 38 -1.87 8.14 7.06
C ILE A 38 -0.83 9.23 6.82
N GLY A 39 0.41 8.80 6.57
CA GLY A 39 1.60 9.64 6.47
C GLY A 39 2.41 9.42 5.21
N SER A 40 1.90 8.61 4.26
CA SER A 40 2.62 8.20 3.05
C SER A 40 3.03 9.38 2.16
N PHE A 41 2.26 10.46 2.17
CA PHE A 41 2.51 11.69 1.42
C PHE A 41 2.94 12.87 2.30
N THR A 42 3.41 12.58 3.53
CA THR A 42 3.67 13.57 4.60
C THR A 42 2.41 14.42 4.91
N LYS A 43 2.56 15.51 5.67
CA LYS A 43 1.47 16.41 6.08
C LYS A 43 1.95 17.86 6.21
N GLY A 44 1.00 18.79 6.25
CA GLY A 44 1.25 20.21 6.46
C GLY A 44 1.63 20.94 5.16
N SER A 45 2.28 22.10 5.28
CA SER A 45 2.64 22.96 4.15
C SER A 45 3.63 22.34 3.16
N ARG A 46 4.29 21.24 3.54
CA ARG A 46 5.25 20.48 2.73
C ARG A 46 4.72 19.09 2.36
N ILE A 47 3.40 18.92 2.37
CA ILE A 47 2.73 17.72 1.84
C ILE A 47 3.14 17.50 0.38
N CYS A 48 3.17 16.24 -0.05
CA CYS A 48 3.49 15.87 -1.42
C CYS A 48 2.64 16.68 -2.41
N LEU A 49 3.31 17.51 -3.21
CA LEU A 49 2.66 18.33 -4.25
C LEU A 49 1.92 17.46 -5.28
N GLY A 50 2.44 16.25 -5.54
CA GLY A 50 1.89 15.29 -6.50
C GLY A 50 0.80 14.37 -5.94
N ILE A 51 0.29 14.57 -4.73
CA ILE A 51 -0.66 13.63 -4.08
C ILE A 51 -1.90 13.34 -4.95
N HIS A 52 -2.48 14.35 -5.59
CA HIS A 52 -3.67 14.18 -6.43
C HIS A 52 -3.36 13.41 -7.71
N LEU A 53 -2.20 13.67 -8.32
CA LEU A 53 -1.73 12.92 -9.49
C LEU A 53 -1.45 11.46 -9.11
N ALA A 54 -0.76 11.22 -8.01
CA ALA A 54 -0.45 9.87 -7.53
C ALA A 54 -1.73 9.05 -7.29
N TYR A 55 -2.76 9.63 -6.67
CA TYR A 55 -4.03 8.92 -6.50
C TYR A 55 -4.74 8.63 -7.84
N ALA A 56 -4.74 9.59 -8.78
CA ALA A 56 -5.30 9.37 -10.10
C ALA A 56 -4.60 8.21 -10.83
N GLU A 57 -3.27 8.19 -10.82
CA GLU A 57 -2.46 7.12 -11.42
C GLU A 57 -2.73 5.77 -10.75
N ILE A 58 -2.73 5.70 -9.41
CA ILE A 58 -2.99 4.46 -8.67
C ILE A 58 -4.38 3.90 -9.01
N TYR A 59 -5.41 4.74 -9.04
CA TYR A 59 -6.77 4.29 -9.34
C TYR A 59 -6.91 3.81 -10.79
N LEU A 60 -6.33 4.55 -11.75
CA LEU A 60 -6.37 4.15 -13.17
C LEU A 60 -5.58 2.87 -13.41
N ALA A 61 -4.39 2.74 -12.84
CA ALA A 61 -3.56 1.54 -12.96
C ALA A 61 -4.23 0.32 -12.33
N LEU A 62 -4.76 0.46 -11.10
CA LEU A 62 -5.48 -0.62 -10.42
C LEU A 62 -6.70 -1.05 -11.25
N ALA A 63 -7.53 -0.10 -11.69
CA ALA A 63 -8.69 -0.40 -12.52
C ALA A 63 -8.32 -1.07 -13.85
N ALA A 64 -7.21 -0.67 -14.47
CA ALA A 64 -6.74 -1.31 -15.70
C ALA A 64 -6.29 -2.76 -15.47
N ILE A 65 -5.63 -3.05 -14.34
CA ILE A 65 -5.17 -4.39 -13.99
C ILE A 65 -6.36 -5.29 -13.65
N VAL A 66 -7.18 -4.92 -12.65
CA VAL A 66 -8.22 -5.81 -12.09
C VAL A 66 -9.36 -6.10 -13.07
N ARG A 67 -9.56 -5.26 -14.09
CA ARG A 67 -10.63 -5.45 -15.09
C ARG A 67 -10.21 -6.33 -16.27
N ARG A 68 -8.91 -6.61 -16.44
CA ARG A 68 -8.36 -7.22 -17.65
C ARG A 68 -7.58 -8.50 -17.39
N PHE A 69 -7.10 -8.72 -16.17
CA PHE A 69 -6.19 -9.82 -15.87
C PHE A 69 -6.57 -10.51 -14.56
N ASP A 70 -6.56 -11.83 -14.59
CA ASP A 70 -6.38 -12.63 -13.38
C ASP A 70 -4.88 -12.83 -13.19
N ILE A 71 -4.40 -12.58 -11.96
CA ILE A 71 -2.98 -12.61 -11.64
C ILE A 71 -2.72 -13.43 -10.38
N GLU A 72 -1.61 -14.15 -10.38
CA GLU A 72 -1.09 -14.87 -9.22
C GLU A 72 0.35 -14.45 -8.95
N LEU A 73 0.78 -14.54 -7.68
CA LEU A 73 2.18 -14.32 -7.34
C LEU A 73 3.07 -15.33 -8.08
N TYR A 74 4.17 -14.85 -8.63
CA TYR A 74 5.15 -15.66 -9.34
C TYR A 74 6.53 -15.39 -8.74
N GLU A 75 7.22 -16.43 -8.25
CA GLU A 75 8.57 -16.31 -7.67
C GLU A 75 8.71 -15.15 -6.66
N THR A 76 7.64 -14.86 -5.91
CA THR A 76 7.59 -13.76 -4.94
C THR A 76 7.25 -14.33 -3.57
N THR A 77 8.08 -14.01 -2.59
CA THR A 77 7.99 -14.45 -1.20
C THR A 77 7.86 -13.25 -0.27
N ALA A 78 7.41 -13.48 0.97
CA ALA A 78 7.35 -12.41 1.97
C ALA A 78 8.71 -11.73 2.20
N GLU A 79 9.82 -12.48 2.07
CA GLU A 79 11.17 -11.94 2.24
C GLU A 79 11.58 -10.97 1.13
N ASP A 80 10.94 -11.00 -0.04
CA ASP A 80 11.23 -10.05 -1.12
C ASP A 80 10.73 -8.64 -0.80
N ILE A 81 9.71 -8.54 0.06
CA ILE A 81 9.05 -7.29 0.47
C ILE A 81 9.17 -6.99 1.96
N ARG A 82 9.81 -7.85 2.76
CA ARG A 82 10.02 -7.60 4.19
C ARG A 82 10.79 -6.31 4.36
N PHE A 83 10.25 -5.39 5.16
CA PHE A 83 10.90 -4.13 5.45
C PHE A 83 12.04 -4.37 6.45
N THR A 84 13.29 -4.19 6.03
CA THR A 84 14.44 -4.35 6.95
C THR A 84 15.28 -3.09 7.10
N ARG A 85 15.19 -2.15 6.15
CA ARG A 85 15.99 -0.90 6.16
C ARG A 85 15.18 0.27 5.60
N ASP A 86 15.34 1.45 6.20
CA ASP A 86 14.53 2.64 5.96
C ASP A 86 15.28 3.87 5.41
N LEU A 87 16.33 3.64 4.60
CA LEU A 87 17.20 4.68 4.05
C LEU A 87 16.48 5.72 3.16
N LEU A 88 16.55 5.59 1.83
CA LEU A 88 15.86 6.48 0.87
C LEU A 88 14.43 5.98 0.57
N GLY A 89 14.21 4.69 0.75
CA GLY A 89 12.95 4.00 0.56
C GLY A 89 13.03 2.60 1.18
N PRO A 90 11.88 1.92 1.32
CA PRO A 90 11.84 0.58 1.88
C PRO A 90 12.73 -0.38 1.09
N ARG A 91 13.52 -1.17 1.82
CA ARG A 91 14.36 -2.24 1.29
C ARG A 91 14.12 -3.54 2.05
N SER A 92 14.26 -4.66 1.36
CA SER A 92 14.39 -5.99 1.95
C SER A 92 15.86 -6.39 2.03
N GLU A 93 16.16 -7.51 2.70
CA GLU A 93 17.52 -8.06 2.70
C GLU A 93 18.02 -8.41 1.29
N LYS A 94 17.11 -8.72 0.37
CA LYS A 94 17.41 -9.00 -1.05
C LYS A 94 17.57 -7.72 -1.89
N GLY A 95 17.47 -6.54 -1.28
CA GLY A 95 17.68 -5.25 -1.93
C GLY A 95 16.38 -4.48 -2.15
N VAL A 96 16.13 -4.05 -3.39
CA VAL A 96 14.90 -3.32 -3.73
C VAL A 96 13.71 -4.27 -3.67
N TRP A 97 12.59 -3.83 -3.11
CA TRP A 97 11.34 -4.58 -3.18
C TRP A 97 11.02 -4.97 -4.61
N LYS A 98 10.84 -6.27 -4.83
CA LYS A 98 10.51 -6.85 -6.12
C LYS A 98 9.27 -7.71 -5.94
N VAL A 99 8.23 -7.41 -6.71
CA VAL A 99 7.00 -8.21 -6.79
C VAL A 99 6.85 -8.65 -8.23
N GLN A 100 6.76 -9.96 -8.42
CA GLN A 100 6.52 -10.59 -9.70
C GLN A 100 5.18 -11.30 -9.63
N ALA A 101 4.37 -11.11 -10.67
CA ALA A 101 3.09 -11.77 -10.82
C ALA A 101 3.00 -12.35 -12.23
N ARG A 102 2.33 -13.50 -12.34
CA ARG A 102 2.03 -14.14 -13.61
C ARG A 102 0.56 -13.90 -13.92
N VAL A 103 0.28 -13.45 -15.14
CA VAL A 103 -1.07 -13.41 -15.68
C VAL A 103 -1.52 -14.84 -15.95
N THR A 104 -2.56 -15.30 -15.26
CA THR A 104 -3.13 -16.64 -15.45
C THR A 104 -4.23 -16.65 -16.49
N ASN A 105 -4.94 -15.52 -16.62
CA ASN A 105 -6.01 -15.38 -17.60
C ASN A 105 -6.20 -13.91 -18.01
N MET A 106 -6.69 -13.73 -19.23
CA MET A 106 -7.13 -12.44 -19.76
C MET A 106 -8.64 -12.35 -19.61
N ILE A 107 -9.12 -11.40 -18.81
CA ILE A 107 -10.53 -11.12 -18.64
C ILE A 107 -11.00 -10.35 -19.89
N SER A 108 -11.42 -11.09 -20.92
CA SER A 108 -12.18 -10.52 -22.03
C SER A 108 -13.57 -10.17 -21.51
N LYS A 109 -14.03 -8.94 -21.78
CA LYS A 109 -15.46 -8.70 -21.85
C LYS A 109 -16.04 -9.31 -23.11
#